data_AF-A0A2I2KMU3-F1
#
_entry.id   AF-A0A2I2KMU3-F1
#
_cell.length_a   1.000
_cell.length_b   1.000
_cell.length_c   1.000
_cell.angle_alpha   90.00
_cell.angle_beta   90.00
_cell.angle_gamma   90.00
#
_symmetry.space_group_name_H-M   'P 1'
#
loop_
_entity.id
_entity.type
_entity.pdbx_description
1 polymer ?
#
loop_
_entity_poly.entity_id
_entity_poly.type
_entity_poly.pdbx_seq_one_letter_code
_entity_poly.pdbx_strand_id
1 'polypeptide(L)'
;MPITVTAPRGQLTEAGRGEILPRLTAALAEVSGAPGNAFLTGIIGGTVHVLDPRDVYAGGVPRRVVMVELKLPNIGLPDPAARAAFIAAATDIVDTLTVDEHRNEDTWVNIINAPDGGWGLGGVAYTGEALVQALSDAATEPAAR
;
A
#
# COMPACT_ATOMS: atom_id res chain seq x y z
N MET A 1 6.05 -5.52 2.59
CA MET A 1 4.60 -5.32 2.44
C MET A 1 4.38 -4.68 1.08
N PRO A 2 4.22 -5.47 0.00
CA PRO A 2 4.08 -4.91 -1.33
C PRO A 2 2.72 -4.24 -1.54
N ILE A 3 2.77 -3.01 -2.08
CA ILE A 3 1.64 -2.24 -2.59
C ILE A 3 1.72 -2.27 -4.12
N THR A 4 0.68 -2.73 -4.79
CA THR A 4 0.56 -2.66 -6.26
C THR A 4 -0.48 -1.62 -6.59
N VAL A 5 -0.12 -0.64 -7.41
CA VAL A 5 -1.07 0.33 -7.97
C VAL A 5 -1.20 0.04 -9.44
N THR A 6 -2.41 -0.27 -9.91
CA THR A 6 -2.71 -0.40 -11.35
C THR A 6 -3.60 0.74 -11.78
N ALA A 7 -3.18 1.48 -12.81
CA ALA A 7 -3.91 2.62 -13.34
C ALA A 7 -3.92 2.63 -14.88
N PRO A 8 -5.02 3.04 -15.53
CA PRO A 8 -5.03 3.38 -16.93
C PRO A 8 -4.07 4.54 -17.23
N ARG A 9 -3.40 4.49 -18.38
CA ARG A 9 -2.59 5.62 -18.86
C ARG A 9 -3.44 6.89 -18.96
N GLY A 10 -2.94 7.96 -18.34
CA GLY A 10 -3.61 9.26 -18.30
C GLY A 10 -4.57 9.46 -17.12
N GLN A 11 -4.78 8.46 -16.23
CA GLN A 11 -5.54 8.71 -14.99
C GLN A 11 -4.70 9.38 -13.90
N LEU A 12 -3.46 8.92 -13.70
CA LEU A 12 -2.56 9.59 -12.77
C LEU A 12 -1.98 10.84 -13.42
N THR A 13 -1.94 11.94 -12.66
CA THR A 13 -1.20 13.15 -13.02
C THR A 13 0.30 12.84 -13.16
N GLU A 14 1.07 13.77 -13.75
CA GLU A 14 2.53 13.62 -13.84
C GLU A 14 3.17 13.42 -12.46
N ALA A 15 2.80 14.29 -11.51
CA ALA A 15 3.23 14.19 -10.11
C ALA A 15 2.72 12.90 -9.46
N GLY A 16 1.45 12.54 -9.70
CA GLY A 16 0.81 11.36 -9.14
C GLY A 16 1.57 10.05 -9.43
N ARG A 17 2.15 9.90 -10.62
CA ARG A 17 2.96 8.71 -10.94
C ARG A 17 4.21 8.57 -10.06
N GLY A 18 4.81 9.68 -9.65
CA GLY A 18 5.97 9.68 -8.75
C GLY A 18 5.60 9.64 -7.27
N GLU A 19 4.44 10.20 -6.90
CA GLU A 19 4.07 10.43 -5.50
C GLU A 19 3.19 9.34 -4.89
N ILE A 20 2.49 8.55 -5.71
CA ILE A 20 1.48 7.61 -5.21
C ILE A 20 2.04 6.56 -4.25
N LEU A 21 3.16 5.90 -4.59
CA LEU A 21 3.78 4.91 -3.70
C LEU A 21 4.38 5.54 -2.43
N PRO A 22 5.13 6.66 -2.50
CA PRO A 22 5.59 7.37 -1.31
C PRO A 22 4.45 7.73 -0.35
N ARG A 23 3.33 8.27 -0.86
CA ARG A 23 2.19 8.66 -0.02
C ARG A 23 1.45 7.45 0.56
N LEU A 24 1.24 6.40 -0.22
CA LEU A 24 0.64 5.15 0.29
C LEU A 24 1.53 4.47 1.33
N THR A 25 2.85 4.53 1.15
CA THR A 25 3.82 4.02 2.14
C THR A 25 3.73 4.77 3.46
N ALA A 26 3.69 6.10 3.40
CA ALA A 26 3.50 6.94 4.59
C ALA A 26 2.16 6.66 5.28
N ALA A 27 1.07 6.55 4.51
CA ALA A 27 -0.25 6.23 5.05
C ALA A 27 -0.30 4.86 5.74
N LEU A 28 0.35 3.83 5.17
CA LEU A 28 0.42 2.52 5.80
C LEU A 28 1.22 2.57 7.12
N ALA A 29 2.35 3.27 7.14
CA ALA A 29 3.16 3.42 8.34
C ALA A 29 2.41 4.15 9.47
N GLU A 30 1.68 5.21 9.12
CA GLU A 30 0.83 5.98 10.04
C GLU A 30 -0.27 5.10 10.66
N VAL A 31 -1.07 4.42 9.82
CA VAL A 31 -2.18 3.58 10.29
C VAL A 31 -1.68 2.35 11.07
N SER A 32 -0.46 1.88 10.78
CA SER A 32 0.18 0.80 11.53
C SER A 32 0.69 1.23 12.92
N GLY A 33 0.54 2.50 13.29
CA GLY A 33 0.93 3.02 14.60
C GLY A 33 2.44 3.16 14.80
N ALA A 34 3.22 3.11 13.73
CA ALA A 34 4.68 3.25 13.78
C ALA A 34 5.21 4.24 12.72
N PRO A 35 4.65 5.46 12.62
CA PRO A 35 5.20 6.46 11.71
C PRO A 35 6.65 6.78 12.08
N GLY A 36 7.50 6.92 11.06
CA GLY A 36 8.93 7.20 11.24
C GLY A 36 9.78 6.00 11.69
N ASN A 37 9.21 4.81 11.89
CA ASN A 37 9.99 3.59 12.09
C ASN A 37 10.69 3.20 10.77
N ALA A 38 11.99 3.46 10.69
CA ALA A 38 12.79 3.25 9.48
C ALA A 38 12.78 1.79 8.99
N PHE A 39 12.71 0.82 9.91
CA PHE A 39 12.60 -0.59 9.55
C PHE A 39 11.25 -0.88 8.89
N LEU A 40 10.13 -0.45 9.51
CA LEU A 40 8.80 -0.62 8.91
C LEU A 40 8.72 0.04 7.54
N THR A 41 9.15 1.30 7.42
CA THR A 41 9.15 2.03 6.15
C THR A 41 10.03 1.33 5.11
N GLY A 42 11.20 0.82 5.49
CA GLY A 42 12.12 0.13 4.58
C GLY A 42 11.60 -1.20 4.03
N ILE A 43 10.61 -1.81 4.71
CA ILE A 43 9.99 -3.07 4.26
C ILE A 43 8.62 -2.86 3.60
N ILE A 44 8.12 -1.62 3.55
CA ILE A 44 6.98 -1.25 2.70
C ILE A 44 7.54 -0.89 1.32
N GLY A 45 7.03 -1.54 0.28
CA GLY A 45 7.51 -1.32 -1.08
C GLY A 45 6.38 -1.54 -2.07
N GLY A 46 6.62 -1.33 -3.35
CA GLY A 46 5.53 -1.48 -4.32
C GLY A 46 5.91 -1.22 -5.76
N THR A 47 4.90 -1.29 -6.62
CA THR A 47 4.99 -1.05 -8.06
C THR A 47 3.79 -0.23 -8.55
N VAL A 48 4.02 0.59 -9.56
CA VAL A 48 2.96 1.31 -10.28
C VAL A 48 2.89 0.76 -11.71
N HIS A 49 1.77 0.15 -12.05
CA HIS A 49 1.48 -0.42 -13.37
C HIS A 49 0.57 0.53 -14.14
N VAL A 50 1.10 1.15 -15.18
CA VAL A 50 0.34 2.01 -16.08
C VAL A 50 0.01 1.24 -17.36
N LEU A 51 -1.27 0.88 -17.52
CA LEU A 51 -1.75 0.03 -18.62
C LEU A 51 -2.42 0.83 -19.74
N ASP A 52 -2.60 0.22 -20.92
CA ASP A 52 -3.50 0.80 -21.93
C ASP A 52 -4.93 0.87 -21.33
N PRO A 53 -5.67 1.99 -21.49
CA PRO A 53 -7.02 2.10 -20.95
C PRO A 53 -8.00 1.03 -21.44
N ARG A 54 -7.69 0.36 -22.56
CA ARG A 54 -8.47 -0.78 -23.08
C ARG A 54 -8.21 -2.08 -22.33
N ASP A 55 -7.16 -2.16 -21.52
CA ASP A 55 -6.78 -3.37 -20.77
C ASP A 55 -7.26 -3.35 -19.31
N VAL A 56 -7.91 -2.26 -18.87
CA VAL A 56 -8.47 -2.13 -17.53
C VAL A 56 -9.99 -2.25 -17.61
N TYR A 57 -10.53 -3.31 -17.02
CA TYR A 57 -11.96 -3.65 -17.10
C TYR A 57 -12.64 -3.59 -15.74
N ALA A 58 -13.88 -3.11 -15.74
CA ALA A 58 -14.82 -3.26 -14.64
C ALA A 58 -16.23 -3.49 -15.20
N GLY A 59 -16.96 -4.45 -14.64
CA GLY A 59 -18.29 -4.82 -15.14
C GLY A 59 -18.29 -5.35 -16.58
N GLY A 60 -17.18 -5.95 -17.04
CA GLY A 60 -17.05 -6.54 -18.37
C GLY A 60 -16.77 -5.55 -19.50
N VAL A 61 -16.53 -4.27 -19.20
CA VAL A 61 -16.18 -3.24 -20.19
C VAL A 61 -14.94 -2.44 -19.77
N PRO A 62 -14.19 -1.84 -20.72
CA PRO A 62 -13.09 -0.94 -20.37
C PRO A 62 -13.56 0.22 -19.49
N ARG A 63 -12.85 0.45 -18.37
CA ARG A 63 -13.19 1.48 -17.37
C ARG A 63 -11.92 2.10 -16.79
N ARG A 64 -12.03 3.36 -16.37
CA ARG A 64 -10.92 4.14 -15.83
C ARG A 64 -10.71 3.93 -14.32
N VAL A 65 -10.77 2.68 -13.87
CA VAL A 65 -10.62 2.34 -12.44
C VAL A 65 -9.13 2.32 -12.06
N VAL A 66 -8.80 2.86 -10.89
CA VAL A 66 -7.49 2.73 -10.25
C VAL A 66 -7.58 1.69 -9.14
N MET A 67 -6.72 0.68 -9.17
CA MET A 67 -6.72 -0.41 -8.19
C MET A 67 -5.47 -0.34 -7.32
N VAL A 68 -5.65 -0.38 -6.01
CA VAL A 68 -4.58 -0.43 -5.01
C VAL A 68 -4.68 -1.76 -4.27
N GLU A 69 -3.68 -2.61 -4.41
CA GLU A 69 -3.59 -3.89 -3.71
C GLU A 69 -2.47 -3.86 -2.69
N LEU A 70 -2.81 -4.06 -1.42
CA LEU A 70 -1.85 -4.18 -0.33
C LEU A 70 -1.77 -5.65 0.13
N LYS A 71 -0.57 -6.22 0.09
CA LYS A 71 -0.28 -7.54 0.66
C LYS A 71 0.64 -7.37 1.87
N LEU A 72 0.22 -7.85 3.03
CA LEU A 72 0.94 -7.66 4.29
C LEU A 72 0.70 -8.83 5.26
N PRO A 73 1.59 -9.08 6.24
CA PRO A 73 1.32 -10.06 7.30
C PRO A 73 0.14 -9.66 8.19
N ASN A 74 -0.32 -10.52 9.10
CA ASN A 74 -1.38 -10.20 10.08
C ASN A 74 -0.91 -9.25 11.20
N ILE A 75 -0.10 -8.25 10.87
CA ILE A 75 0.34 -7.18 11.77
C ILE A 75 0.23 -5.82 11.06
N GLY A 76 0.24 -4.72 11.81
CA GLY A 76 0.06 -3.36 11.28
C GLY A 76 -1.40 -2.99 11.02
N LEU A 77 -2.17 -3.85 10.35
CA LEU A 77 -3.63 -3.68 10.15
C LEU A 77 -4.43 -4.86 10.74
N PRO A 78 -4.41 -5.07 12.06
CA PRO A 78 -4.92 -6.31 12.67
C PRO A 78 -6.46 -6.41 12.64
N ASP A 79 -7.15 -5.29 12.75
CA ASP A 79 -8.61 -5.24 12.88
C ASP A 79 -9.31 -4.54 11.69
N PRO A 80 -10.65 -4.65 11.57
CA PRO A 80 -11.39 -4.01 10.49
C PRO A 80 -11.29 -2.48 10.47
N ALA A 81 -11.10 -1.82 11.62
CA ALA A 81 -11.03 -0.37 11.70
C ALA A 81 -9.69 0.16 11.12
N ALA A 82 -8.57 -0.49 11.45
CA ALA A 82 -7.28 -0.17 10.85
C ALA A 82 -7.30 -0.38 9.32
N ARG A 83 -7.90 -1.48 8.85
CA ARG A 83 -8.08 -1.73 7.41
C ARG A 83 -8.92 -0.65 6.75
N ALA A 84 -10.04 -0.25 7.37
CA ALA A 84 -10.89 0.83 6.88
C ALA A 84 -10.15 2.18 6.82
N ALA A 85 -9.33 2.50 7.82
CA ALA A 85 -8.53 3.71 7.85
C ALA A 85 -7.50 3.77 6.69
N PHE A 86 -6.81 2.65 6.42
CA PHE A 86 -5.91 2.59 5.27
C PHE A 86 -6.67 2.69 3.94
N ILE A 87 -7.82 2.02 3.80
CA ILE A 87 -8.65 2.09 2.59
C ILE A 87 -9.09 3.53 2.31
N ALA A 88 -9.57 4.24 3.33
CA ALA A 88 -9.96 5.65 3.21
C ALA A 88 -8.77 6.52 2.80
N ALA A 89 -7.64 6.42 3.51
CA ALA A 89 -6.45 7.19 3.20
C ALA A 89 -5.90 6.93 1.79
N ALA A 90 -5.87 5.65 1.37
CA ALA A 90 -5.45 5.28 0.02
C ALA A 90 -6.40 5.84 -1.06
N THR A 91 -7.71 5.87 -0.78
CA THR A 91 -8.71 6.43 -1.69
C THR A 91 -8.50 7.94 -1.87
N ASP A 92 -8.34 8.68 -0.77
CA ASP A 92 -8.09 10.13 -0.79
C ASP A 92 -6.75 10.48 -1.48
N ILE A 93 -5.71 9.65 -1.27
CA ILE A 93 -4.43 9.81 -1.94
C ILE A 93 -4.59 9.64 -3.46
N VAL A 94 -5.32 8.61 -3.90
CA VAL A 94 -5.56 8.39 -5.33
C VAL A 94 -6.32 9.59 -5.91
N ASP A 95 -7.41 10.02 -5.28
CA ASP A 95 -8.23 11.16 -5.72
C ASP A 95 -7.37 12.42 -5.95
N THR A 96 -6.51 12.75 -4.98
CA THR A 96 -5.60 13.90 -5.06
C THR A 96 -4.57 13.79 -6.19
N LEU A 97 -4.21 12.57 -6.59
CA LEU A 97 -3.13 12.31 -7.55
C LEU A 97 -3.64 11.95 -8.95
N THR A 98 -4.96 11.84 -9.11
CA THR A 98 -5.63 11.61 -10.39
C THR A 98 -6.10 12.90 -11.05
N VAL A 99 -6.45 12.81 -12.34
CA VAL A 99 -7.09 13.90 -13.09
C VAL A 99 -8.47 14.23 -12.54
N ASP A 100 -8.95 15.47 -12.77
CA ASP A 100 -10.19 16.02 -12.20
C ASP A 100 -11.45 15.20 -12.48
N GLU A 101 -11.48 14.42 -13.57
CA GLU A 101 -12.62 13.55 -13.91
C GLU A 101 -12.62 12.20 -13.18
N HIS A 102 -11.60 11.90 -12.39
CA HIS A 102 -11.57 10.69 -11.56
C HIS A 102 -12.59 10.80 -10.44
N ARG A 103 -13.19 9.67 -10.09
CA ARG A 103 -14.18 9.59 -9.00
C ARG A 103 -13.66 8.63 -7.94
N ASN A 104 -13.92 8.94 -6.68
CA ASN A 104 -13.60 8.05 -5.57
C ASN A 104 -14.17 6.64 -5.73
N GLU A 105 -15.36 6.49 -6.33
CA GLU A 105 -15.95 5.17 -6.58
C GLU A 105 -15.20 4.34 -7.65
N ASP A 106 -14.36 4.99 -8.46
CA ASP A 106 -13.46 4.34 -9.42
C ASP A 106 -12.06 4.08 -8.81
N THR A 107 -11.89 4.26 -7.49
CA THR A 107 -10.71 3.79 -6.74
C THR A 107 -11.07 2.55 -5.94
N TRP A 108 -10.40 1.43 -6.21
CA TRP A 108 -10.64 0.17 -5.52
C TRP A 108 -9.42 -0.23 -4.70
N VAL A 109 -9.62 -0.49 -3.41
CA VAL A 109 -8.55 -0.89 -2.50
C VAL A 109 -8.82 -2.30 -1.99
N ASN A 110 -7.84 -3.19 -2.11
CA ASN A 110 -7.89 -4.54 -1.58
C ASN A 110 -6.72 -4.79 -0.63
N ILE A 111 -7.00 -5.43 0.51
CA ILE A 111 -6.01 -5.80 1.51
C ILE A 111 -6.01 -7.31 1.65
N ILE A 112 -4.87 -7.94 1.40
CA ILE A 112 -4.67 -9.38 1.55
C ILE A 112 -3.68 -9.61 2.67
N ASN A 113 -4.16 -10.21 3.76
CA ASN A 113 -3.32 -10.61 4.86
C ASN A 113 -2.68 -11.98 4.59
N ALA A 114 -1.36 -12.05 4.69
CA ALA A 114 -0.63 -13.30 4.71
C ALA A 114 -0.72 -13.94 6.11
N PRO A 115 -1.02 -15.26 6.20
CA PRO A 115 -0.90 -15.98 7.46
C PRO A 115 0.57 -16.05 7.90
N ASP A 116 0.81 -16.48 9.14
CA ASP A 116 2.16 -16.73 9.64
C ASP A 116 2.96 -17.63 8.70
N GLY A 117 4.20 -17.21 8.40
CA GLY A 117 5.08 -17.86 7.43
C GLY A 117 4.75 -17.57 5.95
N GLY A 118 3.62 -16.94 5.66
CA GLY A 118 3.21 -16.54 4.30
C GLY A 118 3.83 -15.23 3.81
N TRP A 119 4.52 -14.51 4.69
CA TRP A 119 5.26 -13.29 4.36
C TRP A 119 6.72 -13.43 4.80
N GLY A 120 7.65 -12.89 4.00
CA GLY A 120 9.07 -12.99 4.27
C GLY A 120 9.90 -11.85 3.72
N LEU A 121 11.11 -11.73 4.28
CA LEU A 121 12.13 -10.76 3.89
C LEU A 121 13.51 -11.41 4.02
N GLY A 122 14.39 -11.19 3.04
CA GLY A 122 15.76 -11.71 3.10
C GLY A 122 15.86 -13.24 3.18
N GLY A 123 14.87 -13.97 2.66
CA GLY A 123 14.80 -15.43 2.76
C GLY A 123 14.27 -15.97 4.08
N VAL A 124 13.90 -15.11 5.03
CA VAL A 124 13.28 -15.48 6.31
C VAL A 124 11.77 -15.34 6.20
N ALA A 125 11.04 -16.40 6.53
CA ALA A 125 9.59 -16.37 6.69
C ALA A 125 9.24 -15.93 8.12
N TYR A 126 8.33 -14.97 8.27
CA TYR A 126 8.01 -14.36 9.56
C TYR A 126 6.64 -14.84 10.08
N THR A 127 6.57 -15.08 11.38
CA THR A 127 5.31 -15.03 12.14
C THR A 127 5.01 -13.57 12.51
N GLY A 128 3.75 -13.28 12.88
CA GLY A 128 3.39 -11.97 13.40
C GLY A 128 4.24 -11.56 14.61
N GLU A 129 4.46 -12.48 15.55
CA GLU A 129 5.29 -12.25 16.74
C GLU A 129 6.74 -11.91 16.39
N ALA A 130 7.37 -12.70 15.51
CA ALA A 130 8.74 -12.46 15.09
C ALA A 130 8.92 -11.09 14.40
N LEU A 131 7.90 -10.65 13.66
CA LEU A 131 7.94 -9.36 12.97
C LEU A 131 7.70 -8.19 13.93
N VAL A 132 6.81 -8.34 14.92
CA VAL A 132 6.65 -7.35 16.01
C VAL A 132 7.94 -7.21 16.83
N GLN A 133 8.60 -8.34 17.10
CA GLN A 133 9.90 -8.32 17.78
C GLN A 133 10.94 -7.57 16.95
N ALA A 134 11.08 -7.90 15.65
CA ALA A 134 12.00 -7.20 14.75
C ALA A 134 11.73 -5.69 14.66
N LEU A 135 10.46 -5.29 14.63
CA LEU A 135 10.05 -3.88 14.65
C LEU A 135 10.45 -3.16 15.95
N SER A 136 10.34 -3.86 17.08
CA SER A 136 10.69 -3.34 18.41
C SER A 136 12.20 -3.22 18.61
N ASP A 137 12.95 -4.24 18.15
CA ASP A 137 14.41 -4.26 18.22
C ASP A 137 15.01 -3.12 17.38
N ALA A 138 14.52 -2.95 16.14
CA ALA A 138 14.96 -1.89 15.25
C ALA A 138 14.61 -0.47 15.74
N ALA A 139 13.58 -0.31 16.58
CA ALA A 139 13.26 0.97 17.21
C ALA A 139 14.23 1.32 18.36
N THR A 140 14.94 0.34 18.89
CA THR A 140 15.86 0.48 20.04
C THR A 140 17.32 0.58 19.60
N GLU A 141 17.68 0.09 18.41
CA GLU A 141 19.01 0.28 17.84
C GLU A 141 19.23 1.74 17.40
N PRO A 142 20.28 2.43 17.89
CA PRO A 142 20.62 3.75 17.40
C PRO A 142 21.02 3.63 15.93
N ALA A 143 20.41 4.46 15.07
CA ALA A 143 20.72 4.52 13.64
C ALA A 143 22.24 4.58 13.43
N ALA A 144 22.84 3.46 13.04
CA ALA A 144 24.25 3.40 12.69
C ALA A 144 24.46 4.28 11.45
N ARG A 145 25.31 5.29 11.61
CA ARG A 145 25.65 6.32 10.61
C ARG A 145 26.34 5.75 9.38
#